data_AF-A0A947URU3-F1
#
_entry.id   AF-A0A947URU3-F1
#
_cell.length_a   1.000
_cell.length_b   1.000
_cell.length_c   1.000
_cell.angle_alpha   90.00
_cell.angle_beta   90.00
_cell.angle_gamma   90.00
#
_symmetry.space_group_name_H-M   'P 1'
#
loop_
_entity.id
_entity.type
_entity.pdbx_description
1 polymer ?
#
loop_
_entity_poly.entity_id
_entity_poly.type
_entity_poly.pdbx_seq_one_letter_code
_entity_poly.pdbx_strand_id
1 'polypeptide(L)' 'IDTPRGEGGFGYDPYFLVPEFGKTGAELGDDQKNAISHRGQALRELADKLKRLG' A
#
# COMPACT_ATOMS: atom_id res chain seq x y z
N ILE A 1 -1.24 -15.36 6.84
CA ILE A 1 -2.24 -15.65 7.90
C ILE A 1 -3.30 -16.57 7.32
N ASP A 2 -3.93 -17.42 8.13
CA ASP A 2 -4.84 -18.46 7.63
C ASP A 2 -6.32 -18.04 7.66
N THR A 3 -6.63 -16.90 8.28
CA THR A 3 -7.97 -16.29 8.31
C THR A 3 -7.84 -14.84 7.82
N PRO A 4 -8.74 -14.38 6.94
CA PRO A 4 -8.66 -13.01 6.42
C PRO A 4 -8.91 -12.00 7.54
N ARG A 5 -8.21 -10.87 7.52
CA ARG A 5 -8.44 -9.74 8.44
C ARG A 5 -8.58 -8.44 7.66
N GLY A 6 -9.47 -7.55 8.11
CA GLY A 6 -9.77 -6.26 7.49
C GLY A 6 -10.84 -6.33 6.40
N GLU A 7 -11.48 -5.19 6.13
CA GLU A 7 -12.59 -5.06 5.17
C GLU A 7 -12.24 -4.16 3.97
N GLY A 8 -11.08 -3.49 4.01
CA GLY A 8 -10.63 -2.58 2.97
C GLY A 8 -9.83 -3.26 1.85
N GLY A 9 -9.49 -2.49 0.82
CA GLY A 9 -8.67 -2.98 -0.29
C GLY A 9 -9.42 -3.89 -1.26
N PHE A 10 -8.69 -4.78 -1.94
CA PHE A 10 -9.23 -5.70 -2.94
C PHE A 10 -8.35 -6.96 -3.09
N GLY A 11 -8.90 -8.00 -3.73
CA GLY A 11 -8.17 -9.23 -4.03
C GLY A 11 -7.64 -9.93 -2.76
N TYR A 12 -6.31 -10.11 -2.68
CA TYR A 12 -5.65 -10.85 -1.59
C TYR A 12 -5.26 -9.99 -0.39
N ASP A 13 -5.65 -8.70 -0.37
CA ASP A 13 -5.32 -7.77 0.70
C ASP A 13 -5.64 -8.31 2.12
N PRO A 14 -6.78 -9.01 2.37
CA PRO A 14 -7.07 -9.56 3.70
C PRO A 14 -6.15 -10.70 4.16
N TYR A 15 -5.33 -11.28 3.27
CA TYR A 15 -4.39 -12.37 3.59
C TYR A 15 -2.93 -11.92 3.59
N PHE A 16 -2.63 -10.77 2.99
CA PHE A 16 -1.27 -10.28 2.82
C PHE A 16 -0.82 -9.49 4.05
N LEU A 17 -0.07 -10.14 4.93
CA LEU A 17 0.47 -9.53 6.15
C LEU A 17 1.62 -8.58 5.81
N VAL A 18 1.58 -7.37 6.36
CA VAL A 18 2.69 -6.42 6.35
C VAL A 18 3.37 -6.46 7.72
N PRO A 19 4.53 -7.16 7.85
CA PRO A 19 5.15 -7.45 9.15
C PRO A 19 5.45 -6.22 9.98
N GLU A 20 5.84 -5.13 9.34
CA GLU A 20 6.20 -3.84 9.96
C GLU A 20 5.03 -3.22 10.74
N PHE A 21 3.78 -3.56 10.37
CA PHE A 21 2.58 -3.03 11.02
C PHE A 21 1.76 -4.10 11.74
N GLY A 22 2.11 -5.38 11.62
CA GLY A 22 1.32 -6.50 12.14
C GLY A 22 -0.09 -6.62 11.55
N LYS A 23 -0.36 -5.89 10.45
CA LYS A 23 -1.66 -5.72 9.81
C LYS A 23 -1.67 -6.31 8.41
N THR A 24 -2.83 -6.73 7.94
CA THR A 24 -3.00 -7.10 6.52
C THR A 24 -3.13 -5.86 5.65
N GLY A 25 -2.98 -6.03 4.33
CA GLY A 25 -3.27 -4.97 3.36
C GLY A 25 -4.69 -4.40 3.46
N ALA A 26 -5.66 -5.18 3.96
CA ALA A 26 -7.05 -4.77 4.16
C ALA A 26 -7.33 -4.09 5.51
N GLU A 27 -6.40 -4.20 6.47
CA GLU A 27 -6.43 -3.50 7.77
C GLU A 27 -5.67 -2.16 7.74
N LEU A 28 -4.93 -1.90 6.65
CA LEU A 28 -4.23 -0.63 6.43
C LEU A 28 -5.19 0.38 5.79
N GLY A 29 -5.25 1.58 6.37
CA GLY A 29 -5.96 2.69 5.74
C GLY A 29 -5.29 3.12 4.43
N ASP A 30 -6.08 3.68 3.51
CA ASP A 30 -5.62 4.07 2.18
C ASP A 30 -4.39 4.99 2.21
N ASP A 31 -4.35 5.94 3.16
CA ASP A 31 -3.22 6.86 3.31
C ASP A 31 -1.93 6.13 3.71
N GLN A 32 -2.04 5.17 4.63
CA GLN A 32 -0.91 4.37 5.09
C GLN A 32 -0.41 3.46 3.97
N LYS A 33 -1.33 2.83 3.23
CA LYS A 33 -1.03 1.99 2.07
C LYS A 33 -0.41 2.79 0.92
N ASN A 34 -0.89 4.00 0.66
CA ASN A 34 -0.34 4.89 -0.38
C ASN A 34 1.03 5.46 0.03
N ALA A 35 1.29 5.65 1.33
CA ALA A 35 2.60 6.04 1.83
C ALA A 35 3.64 4.93 1.62
N ILE A 36 3.31 3.67 1.92
CA ILE A 36 4.29 2.58 1.94
C ILE A 36 4.33 1.70 0.68
N SER A 37 3.28 1.69 -0.14
CA SER A 37 3.21 0.76 -1.28
C SER A 37 4.23 1.09 -2.38
N HIS A 38 4.73 0.04 -3.04
CA HIS A 38 5.58 0.16 -4.23
C HIS A 38 4.98 1.09 -5.30
N ARG A 39 3.66 1.01 -5.48
CA ARG A 39 2.93 1.91 -6.40
C ARG A 39 3.03 3.37 -5.97
N GLY A 40 2.81 3.66 -4.69
CA GLY A 40 2.93 5.01 -4.15
C GLY A 40 4.35 5.57 -4.31
N GLN A 41 5.37 4.74 -4.07
CA GLN A 41 6.78 5.10 -4.26
C GLN A 41 7.08 5.40 -5.74
N ALA A 42 6.70 4.51 -6.66
CA ALA A 42 6.92 4.67 -8.09
C ALA A 42 6.23 5.93 -8.66
N LEU A 43 5.01 6.23 -8.21
CA LEU A 43 4.28 7.43 -8.63
C LEU A 43 4.94 8.72 -8.12
N ARG A 44 5.49 8.73 -6.90
CA ARG A 44 6.26 9.88 -6.39
C ARG A 44 7.52 10.11 -7.21
N GLU A 45 8.27 9.05 -7.50
CA GLU A 45 9.46 9.16 -8.37
C GLU A 45 9.12 9.66 -9.77
N LEU A 46 8.01 9.19 -10.35
CA LEU A 46 7.53 9.68 -11.64
C LEU A 46 7.17 11.17 -11.58
N ALA A 47 6.42 11.59 -10.56
CA ALA A 47 6.04 12.99 -10.39
C ALA A 47 7.27 13.91 -10.26
N ASP A 48 8.28 13.48 -9.51
CA ASP A 48 9.54 14.23 -9.36
C ASP A 48 10.32 14.33 -10.67
N LYS A 49 10.34 13.26 -11.48
CA LYS A 49 10.94 13.30 -12.82
C LYS A 49 10.21 14.26 -13.74
N LEU A 50 8.88 14.25 -13.74
CA LEU A 50 8.07 15.16 -14.57
C LEU A 50 8.29 16.63 -14.19
N LYS A 51 8.36 16.96 -12.89
CA LYS A 51 8.67 18.32 -12.42
C LYS A 51 10.03 18.85 -12.87
N ARG A 52 11.02 17.96 -13.07
CA ARG A 52 12.36 18.34 -13.53
C ARG A 52 12.47 18.53 -15.04
N LEU A 53 11.48 18.09 -15.80
CA LEU A 53 11.43 18.21 -17.26
C LEU A 53 10.71 19.48 -17.75
N GLY A 54 9.99 20.17 -16.85
CA GLY A 54 9.37 21.48 -17.10
C GLY A 54 10.20 22.60 -16.51
#